data_AF-A0A0D7V0F2-F1
#
_entry.id   AF-A0A0D7V0F2-F1
#
_cell.length_a   1.000
_cell.length_b   1.000
_cell.length_c   1.000
_cell.angle_alpha   90.00
_cell.angle_beta   90.00
_cell.angle_gamma   90.00
#
_symmetry.space_group_name_H-M   'P 1'
#
loop_
_entity.id
_entity.type
_entity.pdbx_description
1 polymer ?
#
loop_
_entity_poly.entity_id
_entity_poly.type
_entity_poly.pdbx_seq_one_letter_code
_entity_poly.pdbx_strand_id
1 'polypeptide(L)'
;MVKSGTIILNTAARFLMPLQLMFSVFLLLRGHDEPGGGFIAGLVAAGAFTLYLFAFGVSATKEVLRMVDPRDLIGAGLFFGMISVVPAWFMGQPFLTAQWWTIPVIDFKASTPLIFDIGVYLAVLGSVMGMVMALMEVDKDEP
;
A
#
# COMPACT_ATOMS: atom_id res chain seq x y z
N MET A 1 16.54 -18.31 15.80
CA MET A 1 17.36 -17.24 15.19
C MET A 1 17.29 -17.39 13.67
N VAL A 2 16.23 -16.87 13.02
CA VAL A 2 16.07 -17.02 11.56
C VAL A 2 16.98 -15.99 10.89
N LYS A 3 18.18 -16.41 10.50
CA LYS A 3 19.15 -15.60 9.77
C LYS A 3 19.37 -16.31 8.41
N SER A 4 18.40 -16.22 7.52
CA SER A 4 18.37 -17.05 6.30
C SER A 4 18.17 -16.23 5.02
N GLY A 5 18.77 -15.05 4.94
CA GLY A 5 18.97 -14.37 3.66
C GLY A 5 20.41 -14.60 3.18
N THR A 6 20.59 -15.11 1.96
CA THR A 6 21.92 -15.13 1.32
C THR A 6 22.42 -13.68 1.16
N ILE A 7 23.74 -13.49 1.08
CA ILE A 7 24.32 -12.14 0.86
C ILE A 7 23.72 -11.49 -0.40
N ILE A 8 23.47 -12.30 -1.44
CA ILE A 8 22.85 -11.86 -2.69
C ILE A 8 21.43 -11.35 -2.42
N LEU A 9 20.58 -12.14 -1.73
CA LEU A 9 19.20 -11.75 -1.42
C LEU A 9 19.12 -10.49 -0.56
N ASN A 10 19.94 -10.42 0.49
CA ASN A 10 19.97 -9.27 1.40
C ASN A 10 20.40 -7.98 0.69
N THR A 11 21.38 -8.10 -0.20
CA THR A 11 21.86 -6.97 -1.01
C THR A 11 20.77 -6.55 -1.98
N ALA A 12 20.18 -7.49 -2.73
CA ALA A 12 19.09 -7.21 -3.66
C ALA A 12 17.89 -6.55 -2.97
N ALA A 13 17.43 -7.10 -1.84
CA ALA A 13 16.29 -6.57 -1.10
C ALA A 13 16.50 -5.12 -0.60
N ARG A 14 17.74 -4.76 -0.19
CA ARG A 14 18.07 -3.39 0.22
C ARG A 14 17.92 -2.36 -0.90
N PHE A 15 18.20 -2.74 -2.14
CA PHE A 15 18.08 -1.84 -3.29
C PHE A 15 16.69 -1.91 -3.94
N LEU A 16 16.13 -3.12 -4.06
CA LEU A 16 14.85 -3.33 -4.73
C LEU A 16 13.67 -2.84 -3.91
N MET A 17 13.68 -2.99 -2.57
CA MET A 17 12.57 -2.53 -1.74
C MET A 17 12.23 -1.04 -1.94
N PRO A 18 13.17 -0.08 -1.78
CA PRO A 18 12.86 1.33 -2.01
C PRO A 18 12.49 1.63 -3.46
N LEU A 19 13.10 0.94 -4.44
CA LEU A 19 12.76 1.09 -5.86
C LEU A 19 11.32 0.64 -6.15
N GLN A 20 10.90 -0.49 -5.60
CA GLN A 20 9.55 -1.02 -5.74
C GLN A 20 8.52 -0.12 -5.04
N LEU A 21 8.83 0.43 -3.86
CA LEU A 21 7.96 1.39 -3.19
C LEU A 21 7.81 2.68 -4.00
N MET A 22 8.89 3.20 -4.57
CA MET A 22 8.84 4.37 -5.44
C MET A 22 7.99 4.09 -6.70
N PHE A 23 8.18 2.91 -7.31
CA PHE A 23 7.39 2.49 -8.46
C PHE A 23 5.91 2.27 -8.13
N SER A 24 5.63 1.76 -6.93
CA SER A 24 4.27 1.61 -6.41
C SER A 24 3.56 2.96 -6.27
N VAL A 25 4.22 3.98 -5.71
CA VAL A 25 3.67 5.35 -5.64
C VAL A 25 3.45 5.92 -7.04
N PHE A 26 4.38 5.67 -7.97
CA PHE A 26 4.19 6.06 -9.37
C PHE A 26 2.94 5.42 -10.00
N LEU A 27 2.72 4.11 -9.79
CA LEU A 27 1.52 3.43 -10.29
C LEU A 27 0.23 3.98 -9.71
N LEU A 28 0.24 4.36 -8.43
CA LEU A 28 -0.90 4.98 -7.76
C LEU A 28 -1.25 6.32 -8.40
N LEU A 29 -0.25 7.20 -8.58
CA LEU A 29 -0.47 8.53 -9.16
C LEU A 29 -0.84 8.47 -10.65
N ARG A 30 -0.31 7.47 -11.38
CA ARG A 30 -0.56 7.27 -12.81
C ARG A 30 -1.97 6.77 -13.13
N GLY A 31 -2.64 6.13 -12.18
CA GLY A 31 -3.95 5.50 -12.37
C GLY A 31 -5.08 6.43 -12.83
N HIS A 32 -4.87 7.75 -12.79
CA HIS A 32 -5.83 8.74 -13.29
C HIS A 32 -5.96 8.80 -14.80
N ASP A 33 -4.85 8.67 -15.51
CA ASP A 33 -4.77 8.97 -16.94
C ASP A 33 -4.37 7.73 -17.76
N GLU A 34 -3.70 6.76 -17.12
CA GLU A 34 -3.09 5.60 -17.78
C GLU A 34 -3.24 4.32 -16.92
N PRO A 35 -2.96 3.13 -17.47
CA PRO A 35 -3.02 1.88 -16.72
C PRO A 35 -2.17 1.94 -15.43
N GLY A 36 -2.82 1.66 -14.29
CA GLY A 36 -2.24 1.81 -12.95
C GLY A 36 -3.31 1.69 -11.88
N GLY A 37 -3.17 2.48 -10.79
CA GLY A 37 -4.18 2.65 -9.76
C GLY A 37 -3.87 1.96 -8.43
N GLY A 38 -4.78 2.15 -7.48
CA GLY A 38 -4.58 1.78 -6.07
C GLY A 38 -4.29 0.29 -5.83
N PHE A 39 -4.99 -0.60 -6.53
CA PHE A 39 -4.85 -2.05 -6.32
C PHE A 39 -3.47 -2.58 -6.70
N ILE A 40 -3.02 -2.34 -7.94
CA ILE A 40 -1.73 -2.83 -8.41
C ILE A 40 -0.58 -2.14 -7.68
N ALA A 41 -0.71 -0.84 -7.38
CA ALA A 41 0.25 -0.14 -6.54
C ALA A 41 0.37 -0.81 -5.17
N GLY A 42 -0.75 -1.15 -4.53
CA GLY A 42 -0.77 -1.82 -3.23
C GLY A 42 -0.09 -3.19 -3.27
N LEU A 43 -0.32 -3.97 -4.32
CA LEU A 43 0.36 -5.26 -4.52
C LEU A 43 1.87 -5.12 -4.71
N VAL A 44 2.33 -4.12 -5.48
CA VAL A 44 3.77 -3.85 -5.65
C VAL A 44 4.42 -3.46 -4.33
N ALA A 45 3.74 -2.62 -3.53
CA ALA A 45 4.22 -2.25 -2.19
C ALA A 45 4.27 -3.47 -1.26
N ALA A 46 3.23 -4.30 -1.24
CA ALA A 46 3.20 -5.52 -0.46
C ALA A 46 4.32 -6.50 -0.89
N GLY A 47 4.59 -6.60 -2.19
CA GLY A 47 5.71 -7.36 -2.74
C GLY A 47 7.07 -6.84 -2.27
N ALA A 48 7.25 -5.52 -2.19
CA ALA A 48 8.47 -4.90 -1.68
C ALA A 48 8.73 -5.26 -0.20
N PHE A 49 7.69 -5.18 0.64
CA PHE A 49 7.78 -5.57 2.04
C PHE A 49 7.93 -7.09 2.23
N THR A 50 7.30 -7.89 1.37
CA THR A 50 7.44 -9.35 1.37
C THR A 50 8.86 -9.77 0.97
N LEU A 51 9.48 -9.11 -0.01
CA LEU A 51 10.89 -9.31 -0.36
C LEU A 51 11.80 -8.99 0.84
N TYR A 52 11.55 -7.86 1.51
CA TYR A 52 12.29 -7.48 2.70
C TYR A 52 12.10 -8.49 3.84
N LEU A 53 10.89 -9.01 4.01
CA LEU A 53 10.54 -10.05 4.97
C LEU A 53 11.30 -11.34 4.76
N PHE A 54 11.41 -11.83 3.53
CA PHE A 54 12.19 -13.03 3.26
C PHE A 54 13.69 -12.82 3.45
N ALA A 55 14.20 -11.61 3.19
CA ALA A 55 15.62 -11.29 3.39
C ALA A 55 16.01 -11.12 4.87
N PHE A 56 15.22 -10.37 5.64
CA PHE A 56 15.59 -9.92 7.00
C PHE A 56 14.74 -10.52 8.12
N GLY A 57 13.65 -11.21 7.79
CA GLY A 57 12.76 -11.89 8.72
C GLY A 57 11.69 -10.99 9.35
N VAL A 58 10.69 -11.64 9.98
CA VAL A 58 9.49 -11.01 10.56
C VAL A 58 9.81 -9.86 11.52
N SER A 59 10.77 -10.04 12.43
CA SER A 59 11.11 -9.04 13.44
C SER A 59 11.67 -7.76 12.82
N ALA A 60 12.56 -7.88 11.82
CA ALA A 60 13.12 -6.73 11.11
C ALA A 60 12.06 -6.02 10.27
N THR A 61 11.17 -6.78 9.60
CA THR A 61 10.08 -6.19 8.82
C THR A 61 9.08 -5.45 9.70
N LYS A 62 8.71 -6.02 10.86
CA LYS A 62 7.89 -5.31 11.86
C LYS A 62 8.58 -4.04 12.37
N GLU A 63 9.90 -4.04 12.47
CA GLU A 63 10.66 -2.84 12.83
C GLU A 63 10.65 -1.77 11.73
N VAL A 64 10.64 -2.16 10.46
CA VAL A 64 10.48 -1.22 9.33
C VAL A 64 9.04 -0.70 9.25
N LEU A 65 8.05 -1.55 9.48
CA LEU A 65 6.63 -1.19 9.55
C LEU A 65 6.21 -0.58 10.90
N ARG A 66 7.18 -0.23 11.76
CA ARG A 66 7.06 0.15 13.20
C ARG A 66 5.89 1.04 13.61
N MET A 67 5.32 1.79 12.68
CA MET A 67 4.28 2.79 12.93
C MET A 67 2.87 2.32 12.57
N VAL A 68 2.67 1.21 11.86
CA VAL A 68 1.33 0.83 11.38
C VAL A 68 1.12 -0.69 11.38
N ASP A 69 0.16 -1.16 12.18
CA ASP A 69 -0.32 -2.55 12.09
C ASP A 69 -1.01 -2.76 10.73
N PRO A 70 -0.85 -3.92 10.07
CA PRO A 70 -1.60 -4.22 8.85
C PRO A 70 -3.12 -4.01 8.97
N ARG A 71 -3.70 -4.20 10.17
CA ARG A 71 -5.11 -3.92 10.45
C ARG A 71 -5.44 -2.43 10.41
N ASP A 72 -4.54 -1.58 10.89
CA ASP A 72 -4.71 -0.13 10.86
C ASP A 72 -4.65 0.38 9.42
N LEU A 73 -3.81 -0.21 8.57
CA LEU A 73 -3.79 0.08 7.13
C LEU A 73 -5.13 -0.26 6.46
N ILE A 74 -5.74 -1.38 6.81
CA ILE A 74 -7.07 -1.76 6.31
C ILE A 74 -8.12 -0.75 6.78
N GLY A 75 -8.13 -0.43 8.08
CA GLY A 75 -9.07 0.55 8.63
C GLY A 75 -8.93 1.93 7.98
N ALA A 76 -7.69 2.41 7.84
CA ALA A 76 -7.39 3.67 7.14
C ALA A 76 -7.82 3.60 5.66
N GLY A 77 -7.57 2.49 4.98
CA GLY A 77 -7.96 2.30 3.59
C GLY A 77 -9.47 2.38 3.39
N LEU A 78 -10.24 1.68 4.22
CA LEU A 78 -11.71 1.75 4.22
C LEU A 78 -12.20 3.16 4.55
N PHE A 79 -11.55 3.84 5.50
CA PHE A 79 -11.87 5.22 5.87
C PHE A 79 -11.68 6.20 4.70
N PHE A 80 -10.53 6.14 4.00
CA PHE A 80 -10.30 6.95 2.80
C PHE A 80 -11.28 6.62 1.67
N GLY A 81 -11.63 5.34 1.50
CA GLY A 81 -12.65 4.89 0.57
C GLY A 81 -14.03 5.49 0.87
N MET A 82 -14.41 5.64 2.15
CA MET A 82 -15.64 6.32 2.54
C MET A 82 -15.56 7.83 2.36
N ILE A 83 -14.41 8.46 2.69
CA ILE A 83 -14.21 9.90 2.52
C ILE A 83 -14.36 10.32 1.06
N SER A 84 -13.93 9.50 0.11
CA SER A 84 -14.05 9.83 -1.32
C SER A 84 -15.50 10.00 -1.80
N VAL A 85 -16.47 9.46 -1.06
CA VAL A 85 -17.91 9.58 -1.36
C VAL A 85 -18.48 10.92 -0.91
N VAL A 86 -17.91 11.52 0.14
CA VAL A 86 -18.45 12.71 0.81
C VAL A 86 -18.71 13.88 -0.15
N PRO A 87 -17.81 14.23 -1.09
CA PRO A 87 -18.04 15.35 -1.99
C PRO A 87 -19.24 15.17 -2.92
N ALA A 88 -19.43 13.97 -3.47
CA ALA A 88 -20.58 13.67 -4.34
C ALA A 88 -21.90 13.76 -3.56
N TRP A 89 -21.91 13.28 -2.31
CA TRP A 89 -23.07 13.34 -1.43
C TRP A 89 -23.49 14.79 -1.12
N PHE A 90 -22.54 15.66 -0.79
CA PHE A 90 -22.81 17.10 -0.56
C PHE A 90 -23.38 17.81 -1.80
N MET A 91 -23.05 17.33 -3.00
CA MET A 91 -23.56 17.89 -4.26
C MET A 91 -24.91 17.27 -4.69
N GLY A 92 -25.49 16.37 -3.89
CA GLY A 92 -26.74 15.69 -4.23
C GLY A 92 -26.62 14.70 -5.41
N GLN A 93 -25.39 14.30 -5.75
CA GLN A 93 -25.11 13.34 -6.82
C GLN A 93 -25.12 11.90 -6.27
N PRO A 94 -25.28 10.88 -7.14
CA PRO A 94 -25.10 9.49 -6.75
C PRO A 94 -23.75 9.25 -6.07
N PHE A 95 -23.70 8.29 -5.13
CA PHE A 95 -22.45 7.93 -4.47
C PHE A 95 -21.39 7.48 -5.48
N LEU A 96 -20.12 7.75 -5.15
CA LEU A 96 -18.95 7.48 -6.00
C LEU A 96 -18.95 8.22 -7.35
N THR A 97 -19.77 9.26 -7.53
CA THR A 97 -19.64 10.14 -8.69
C THR A 97 -18.31 10.88 -8.64
N ALA A 98 -17.47 10.68 -9.66
CA ALA A 98 -16.12 11.26 -9.73
C ALA A 98 -16.16 12.79 -9.76
N GLN A 99 -15.42 13.40 -8.84
CA GLN A 99 -15.25 14.85 -8.75
C GLN A 99 -13.79 15.20 -9.06
N TRP A 100 -13.60 16.34 -9.73
CA TRP A 100 -12.29 16.83 -10.15
C TRP A 100 -12.13 18.28 -9.70
N TRP A 101 -10.99 18.58 -9.07
CA TRP A 101 -10.63 19.93 -8.63
C TRP A 101 -9.22 20.27 -9.07
N THR A 102 -9.04 21.49 -9.58
CA THR A 102 -7.71 22.02 -9.88
C THR A 102 -7.26 22.87 -8.69
N ILE A 103 -6.15 22.49 -8.05
CA ILE A 103 -5.55 23.30 -6.99
C ILE A 103 -4.65 24.36 -7.67
N PRO A 104 -5.02 25.67 -7.67
CA PRO A 104 -4.39 26.68 -8.52
C PRO A 104 -2.91 26.95 -8.20
N VAL A 105 -2.45 26.56 -7.00
CA VAL A 105 -1.11 26.85 -6.49
C VAL A 105 -0.06 25.85 -6.99
N ILE A 106 -0.47 24.63 -7.35
CA ILE A 106 0.43 23.52 -7.67
C ILE A 106 0.12 22.82 -9.01
N ASP A 107 -0.82 23.37 -9.79
CA ASP A 107 -1.37 22.77 -11.01
C ASP A 107 -1.70 21.27 -10.86
N PHE A 108 -2.10 20.88 -9.64
CA PHE A 108 -2.41 19.51 -9.30
C PHE A 108 -3.90 19.27 -9.47
N LYS A 109 -4.24 18.27 -10.30
CA LYS A 109 -5.62 17.81 -10.49
C LYS A 109 -5.96 16.83 -9.38
N ALA A 110 -6.49 17.35 -8.28
CA ALA A 110 -7.03 16.52 -7.21
C ALA A 110 -8.36 15.91 -7.66
N SER A 111 -8.61 14.65 -7.31
CA SER A 111 -9.83 13.95 -7.71
C SER A 111 -10.31 12.98 -6.64
N THR A 112 -11.63 12.78 -6.52
CA THR A 112 -12.16 11.74 -5.60
C THR A 112 -11.75 10.32 -5.98
N PRO A 113 -11.58 9.96 -7.27
CA PRO A 113 -10.97 8.68 -7.63
C PRO A 113 -9.57 8.49 -7.02
N LEU A 114 -8.75 9.54 -6.89
CA LEU A 114 -7.40 9.41 -6.31
C LEU A 114 -7.49 9.02 -4.84
N ILE A 115 -8.38 9.70 -4.12
CA ILE A 115 -8.63 9.46 -2.70
C ILE A 115 -9.15 8.04 -2.49
N PHE A 116 -10.06 7.59 -3.36
CA PHE A 116 -10.56 6.21 -3.35
C PHE A 116 -9.43 5.20 -3.60
N ASP A 117 -8.58 5.45 -4.59
CA ASP A 117 -7.44 4.60 -4.93
C ASP A 117 -6.38 4.55 -3.83
N ILE A 118 -6.13 5.65 -3.11
CA ILE A 118 -5.33 5.66 -1.88
C ILE A 118 -5.96 4.74 -0.84
N GLY A 119 -7.29 4.77 -0.70
CA GLY A 119 -8.03 3.85 0.16
C GLY A 119 -7.81 2.38 -0.21
N VAL A 120 -7.98 2.05 -1.50
CA VAL A 120 -7.73 0.70 -2.03
C VAL A 120 -6.28 0.28 -1.83
N TYR A 121 -5.33 1.16 -2.10
CA TYR A 121 -3.89 0.94 -1.91
C TYR A 121 -3.57 0.49 -0.48
N LEU A 122 -4.05 1.24 0.51
CA LEU A 122 -3.83 0.94 1.93
C LEU A 122 -4.51 -0.37 2.34
N ALA A 123 -5.75 -0.58 1.89
CA ALA A 123 -6.49 -1.81 2.21
C ALA A 123 -5.82 -3.06 1.63
N VAL A 124 -5.33 -3.00 0.39
CA VAL A 124 -4.59 -4.10 -0.26
C VAL A 124 -3.27 -4.35 0.45
N LEU A 125 -2.48 -3.30 0.68
CA LEU A 125 -1.20 -3.42 1.37
C LEU A 125 -1.37 -4.04 2.76
N GLY A 126 -2.31 -3.54 3.56
CA GLY A 126 -2.62 -4.06 4.88
C GLY A 126 -3.11 -5.50 4.84
N SER A 127 -4.00 -5.84 3.92
CA SER A 127 -4.52 -7.21 3.78
C SER A 127 -3.43 -8.21 3.44
N VAL A 128 -2.60 -7.92 2.43
CA VAL A 128 -1.53 -8.83 2.00
C VAL A 128 -0.46 -8.94 3.08
N MET A 129 -0.03 -7.84 3.69
CA MET A 129 0.94 -7.89 4.78
C MET A 129 0.42 -8.65 5.99
N GLY A 130 -0.86 -8.47 6.35
CA GLY A 130 -1.50 -9.23 7.42
C GLY A 130 -1.49 -10.73 7.16
N MET A 131 -1.85 -11.15 5.94
CA MET A 131 -1.81 -12.56 5.53
C MET A 131 -0.39 -13.13 5.57
N VAL A 132 0.57 -12.42 4.97
CA VAL A 132 1.96 -12.87 4.86
C VAL A 132 2.62 -12.96 6.24
N MET A 133 2.41 -11.96 7.11
CA MET A 133 2.95 -12.01 8.48
C MET A 133 2.34 -13.13 9.30
N ALA A 134 1.02 -13.33 9.22
CA ALA A 134 0.35 -14.42 9.93
C ALA A 134 0.87 -15.80 9.48
N LEU A 135 1.06 -15.99 8.17
CA LEU A 135 1.60 -17.25 7.64
C LEU A 135 3.03 -17.52 8.14
N MET A 136 3.89 -16.49 8.15
CA MET A 136 5.28 -16.60 8.60
C MET A 136 5.42 -16.76 10.12
N GLU A 137 4.41 -16.41 10.90
CA GLU A 137 4.37 -16.67 12.33
C GLU A 137 4.00 -18.12 12.64
N VAL A 138 3.04 -18.69 11.91
CA VAL A 138 2.68 -20.11 12.03
C VAL A 138 3.86 -21.03 11.72
N ASP A 139 4.63 -20.72 10.67
CA ASP A 139 5.82 -21.48 10.26
C ASP A 139 6.96 -21.50 11.31
N LYS A 140 6.94 -20.58 12.29
CA LYS A 140 7.93 -20.54 13.39
C LYS A 140 7.55 -21.40 14.59
N ASP A 141 6.28 -21.79 14.70
CA ASP A 141 5.74 -22.50 15.87
C ASP A 141 5.60 -24.01 15.64
N GLU A 142 6.01 -24.54 14.48
CA GLU A 142 6.18 -25.99 14.27
C GLU A 142 7.58 -26.45 14.78
N PRO A 143 7.65 -27.41 15.71
CA PRO A 143 8.90 -27.93 16.28
C PRO A 143 9.71 -28.82 15.32
#